data_AF-A0A349EDQ2-F1
#
_entry.id   AF-A0A349EDQ2-F1
#
_cell.length_a   1.000
_cell.length_b   1.000
_cell.length_c   1.000
_cell.angle_alpha   90.00
_cell.angle_beta   90.00
_cell.angle_gamma   90.00
#
_symmetry.space_group_name_H-M   'P 1'
#
loop_
_entity.id
_entity.type
_entity.pdbx_description
1 polymer ?
#
loop_
_entity_poly.entity_id
_entity_poly.type
_entity_poly.pdbx_seq_one_letter_code
_entity_poly.pdbx_strand_id
1 'polypeptide(L)'
;MGESERAELNAQSGQFNLRLLFAIQGSGEYLSAIQVRILDANDATILTADSKGPLFLAQLAPGNYAVEVTLPDGTGQQTQRQNAHINDSSQSRLEFYWR
;
A
#
# COMPACT_ATOMS: atom_id res chain seq x y z
N MET A 1 -24.52 -2.56 25.75
CA MET A 1 -23.39 -1.65 26.04
C MET A 1 -22.18 -2.53 26.33
N GLY A 2 -21.29 -2.72 25.35
CA GLY A 2 -20.18 -3.69 25.42
C GLY A 2 -19.75 -4.27 24.07
N GLU A 3 -20.42 -3.87 22.97
CA GLU A 3 -20.13 -4.34 21.62
C GLU A 3 -19.18 -3.37 20.86
N SER A 4 -19.11 -2.10 21.27
CA SER A 4 -18.28 -1.07 20.62
C SER A 4 -16.79 -1.22 20.96
N GLU A 5 -16.44 -1.42 22.23
CA GLU A 5 -15.04 -1.50 22.69
C GLU A 5 -14.29 -2.75 22.20
N ARG A 6 -15.01 -3.81 21.80
CA ARG A 6 -14.40 -5.05 21.27
C ARG A 6 -14.10 -4.97 19.78
N ALA A 7 -14.82 -4.11 19.04
CA ALA A 7 -14.55 -3.82 17.64
C ALA A 7 -13.28 -2.98 17.47
N GLU A 8 -13.02 -2.06 18.40
CA GLU A 8 -11.84 -1.18 18.37
C GLU A 8 -10.52 -1.96 18.62
N LEU A 9 -10.56 -3.03 19.42
CA LEU A 9 -9.39 -3.86 19.73
C LEU A 9 -9.14 -4.96 18.68
N ASN A 10 -10.18 -5.54 18.07
CA ASN A 10 -10.00 -6.42 16.89
C ASN A 10 -9.62 -5.65 15.63
N ALA A 11 -9.94 -4.35 15.58
CA ALA A 11 -9.47 -3.50 14.51
C ALA A 11 -7.93 -3.50 14.47
N GLN A 12 -7.19 -3.61 15.59
CA GLN A 12 -5.72 -3.47 15.61
C GLN A 12 -4.90 -4.47 14.77
N SER A 13 -5.38 -5.69 14.53
CA SER A 13 -4.70 -6.67 13.63
C SER A 13 -5.39 -6.85 12.27
N GLY A 14 -6.58 -6.27 12.10
CA GLY A 14 -7.30 -6.12 10.83
C GLY A 14 -7.28 -4.69 10.25
N GLN A 15 -6.58 -3.73 10.88
CA GLN A 15 -6.61 -2.29 10.54
C GLN A 15 -6.11 -2.03 9.11
N PHE A 16 -5.42 -2.97 8.49
CA PHE A 16 -4.71 -2.69 7.25
C PHE A 16 -5.29 -3.58 6.16
N ASN A 17 -6.26 -3.02 5.46
CA ASN A 17 -6.87 -3.63 4.29
C ASN A 17 -6.04 -3.43 3.02
N LEU A 18 -4.96 -2.65 3.07
CA LEU A 18 -3.98 -2.56 1.98
C LEU A 18 -2.58 -2.98 2.47
N ARG A 19 -1.96 -3.90 1.72
CA ARG A 19 -0.57 -4.32 1.90
C ARG A 19 0.19 -4.23 0.59
N LEU A 20 1.30 -3.50 0.60
CA LEU A 20 2.21 -3.39 -0.53
C LEU A 20 3.53 -4.10 -0.19
N LEU A 21 4.10 -4.81 -1.16
CA LEU A 21 5.43 -5.41 -1.08
C LEU A 21 6.31 -4.90 -2.22
N PHE A 22 7.55 -4.49 -1.90
CA PHE A 22 8.52 -3.97 -2.85
C PHE A 22 9.78 -4.85 -2.90
N ALA A 23 10.11 -5.38 -4.08
CA ALA A 23 11.30 -6.24 -4.25
C ALA A 23 11.91 -6.18 -5.66
N ILE A 24 13.17 -6.59 -5.79
CA ILE A 24 13.84 -6.83 -7.07
C ILE A 24 13.53 -8.24 -7.55
N GLN A 25 13.02 -8.35 -8.79
CA GLN A 25 12.75 -9.61 -9.45
C GLN A 25 14.04 -10.40 -9.64
N GLY A 26 14.03 -11.69 -9.30
CA GLY A 26 15.17 -12.60 -9.48
C GLY A 26 16.17 -12.60 -8.33
N SER A 27 16.50 -11.43 -7.77
CA SER A 27 17.39 -11.34 -6.60
C SER A 27 16.66 -11.51 -5.27
N GLY A 28 15.37 -11.14 -5.22
CA GLY A 28 14.60 -11.10 -3.96
C GLY A 28 15.05 -9.98 -3.02
N GLU A 29 15.87 -9.04 -3.51
CA GLU A 29 16.35 -7.91 -2.73
C GLU A 29 15.19 -6.97 -2.42
N TYR A 30 15.04 -6.62 -1.15
CA TYR A 30 13.96 -5.78 -0.68
C TYR A 30 14.29 -4.30 -0.84
N LEU A 31 13.38 -3.58 -1.49
CA LEU A 31 13.57 -2.15 -1.72
C LEU A 31 13.02 -1.31 -0.58
N SER A 32 13.70 -0.21 -0.30
CA SER A 32 13.34 0.79 0.70
C SER A 32 13.47 2.18 0.10
N ALA A 33 12.96 3.20 0.80
CA ALA A 33 12.86 4.58 0.30
C ALA A 33 12.01 4.72 -0.98
N ILE A 34 11.00 3.86 -1.13
CA ILE A 34 10.04 3.94 -2.24
C ILE A 34 8.99 4.99 -1.92
N GLN A 35 8.79 5.96 -2.82
CA GLN A 35 7.71 6.91 -2.67
C GLN A 35 6.39 6.27 -3.11
N VAL A 36 5.44 6.19 -2.19
CA VAL A 36 4.10 5.63 -2.40
C VAL A 36 3.10 6.78 -2.47
N ARG A 37 2.32 6.81 -3.55
CA ARG A 37 1.17 7.70 -3.74
C ARG A 37 -0.08 6.87 -3.95
N ILE A 38 -1.12 7.15 -3.18
CA ILE A 38 -2.42 6.51 -3.31
C ILE A 38 -3.40 7.55 -3.84
N LEU A 39 -4.08 7.19 -4.93
CA LEU A 39 -5.06 8.01 -5.62
C LEU A 39 -6.43 7.37 -5.49
N ASP A 40 -7.44 8.19 -5.25
CA ASP A 40 -8.85 7.78 -5.26
C ASP A 40 -9.35 7.50 -6.69
N ALA A 41 -10.58 7.01 -6.82
CA ALA A 41 -11.27 6.76 -8.08
C ALA A 41 -11.33 7.98 -9.03
N ASN A 42 -11.16 9.19 -8.50
CA ASN A 42 -11.09 10.44 -9.27
C ASN A 42 -9.66 10.85 -9.68
N ASP A 43 -8.66 9.96 -9.55
CA ASP A 43 -7.24 10.24 -9.75
C ASP A 43 -6.69 11.36 -8.82
N ALA A 44 -7.40 11.66 -7.71
CA ALA A 44 -6.96 12.60 -6.70
C ALA A 44 -6.03 11.91 -5.70
N THR A 45 -4.83 12.46 -5.45
CA THR A 45 -3.91 11.91 -4.45
C THR A 45 -4.46 12.14 -3.04
N ILE A 46 -4.77 11.05 -2.35
CA ILE A 46 -5.30 11.07 -0.98
C ILE A 46 -4.24 10.74 0.07
N LEU A 47 -3.14 10.10 -0.34
CA LEU A 47 -2.03 9.76 0.53
C LEU A 47 -0.72 9.80 -0.26
N THR A 48 0.30 10.39 0.35
CA THR A 48 1.70 10.32 -0.10
C THR A 48 2.54 9.94 1.09
N ALA A 49 3.37 8.91 0.95
CA ALA A 49 4.23 8.44 2.02
C ALA A 49 5.49 7.78 1.47
N ASP A 50 6.58 7.85 2.24
CA ASP A 50 7.85 7.24 1.89
C ASP A 50 7.97 5.89 2.62
N SER A 51 8.01 4.79 1.87
CA SER A 51 8.17 3.47 2.45
C SER A 51 9.61 3.25 2.90
N LYS A 52 9.81 3.09 4.20
CA LYS A 52 11.14 2.82 4.81
C LYS A 52 11.56 1.35 4.77
N GLY A 53 10.77 0.50 4.13
CA GLY A 53 11.04 -0.92 4.05
C GLY A 53 10.25 -1.57 2.91
N PRO A 54 10.41 -2.89 2.72
CA PRO A 54 9.73 -3.62 1.66
C PRO A 54 8.23 -3.71 1.85
N LEU A 55 7.74 -3.50 3.08
CA LEU A 55 6.33 -3.60 3.41
C LEU A 55 5.75 -2.24 3.75
N PHE A 56 4.64 -1.91 3.09
CA PHE A 56 3.82 -0.75 3.38
C PHE A 56 2.40 -1.19 3.68
N LEU A 57 1.84 -0.73 4.80
CA LEU A 57 0.50 -1.08 5.27
C LEU A 57 -0.33 0.20 5.39
N ALA A 58 -1.55 0.18 4.88
CA ALA A 58 -2.48 1.30 4.97
C ALA A 58 -3.92 0.83 5.23
N GLN A 59 -4.66 1.66 5.94
CA GLN A 59 -6.11 1.53 6.15
C GLN A 59 -6.79 2.56 5.25
N LEU A 60 -7.58 2.08 4.30
CA LEU A 60 -8.38 2.95 3.43
C LEU A 60 -9.87 2.64 3.60
N ALA A 61 -10.73 3.61 3.30
CA ALA A 61 -12.15 3.33 3.18
C ALA A 61 -12.38 2.32 2.04
N PRO A 62 -13.46 1.52 2.07
CA PRO A 62 -13.80 0.66 0.94
C PRO A 62 -14.05 1.50 -0.32
N GLY A 63 -13.41 1.11 -1.43
CA GLY A 63 -13.37 1.91 -2.65
C GLY A 63 -12.33 1.41 -3.65
N ASN A 64 -12.27 2.10 -4.79
CA ASN A 64 -11.28 1.84 -5.83
C ASN A 64 -10.16 2.87 -5.72
N TYR A 65 -8.93 2.38 -5.69
CA TYR A 65 -7.74 3.20 -5.57
C TYR A 65 -6.72 2.82 -6.63
N ALA A 66 -5.86 3.77 -6.97
CA ALA A 66 -4.62 3.50 -7.69
C ALA A 66 -3.45 3.74 -6.75
N VAL A 67 -2.50 2.82 -6.76
CA VAL A 67 -1.26 2.91 -6.00
C VAL A 67 -0.12 3.12 -7.00
N GLU A 68 0.48 4.30 -6.93
CA GLU A 68 1.68 4.67 -7.67
C GLU A 68 2.88 4.55 -6.74
N VAL A 69 3.91 3.84 -7.20
CA VAL A 69 5.16 3.68 -6.45
C VAL A 69 6.32 4.10 -7.33
N THR A 70 7.19 4.93 -6.78
CA THR A 70 8.33 5.50 -7.50
C THR A 70 9.62 5.18 -6.75
N LEU A 71 10.60 4.65 -7.47
CA LEU A 71 11.94 4.44 -6.94
C LEU A 71 12.61 5.79 -6.58
N PRO A 72 13.47 5.82 -5.55
CA PRO A 72 14.20 7.03 -5.20
C PRO A 72 15.13 7.48 -6.34
N ASP A 73 15.46 8.76 -6.33
CA ASP A 73 16.38 9.36 -7.30
C ASP A 73 17.75 8.66 -7.21
N GLY A 74 18.35 8.32 -8.35
CA GLY A 74 19.63 7.60 -8.43
C GLY A 74 19.56 6.11 -8.78
N THR A 75 18.40 5.44 -8.68
CA THR A 75 18.22 4.03 -9.14
C THR A 75 17.61 3.92 -10.55
N GLY A 76 17.49 5.04 -11.26
CA GLY A 76 16.64 5.15 -12.44
C GLY A 76 15.21 5.39 -12.02
N GLN A 77 14.68 6.60 -12.29
CA GLN A 77 13.33 6.99 -11.89
C GLN A 77 12.30 6.09 -12.57
N GLN A 78 11.88 5.03 -11.88
CA GLN A 78 10.89 4.07 -12.34
C GLN A 78 9.65 4.18 -11.48
N THR A 79 8.53 4.51 -12.12
CA THR A 79 7.22 4.55 -11.48
C THR A 79 6.39 3.36 -11.97
N GLN A 80 5.82 2.60 -11.04
CA GLN A 80 4.84 1.56 -11.33
C GLN A 80 3.49 1.98 -10.74
N ARG A 81 2.41 1.74 -11.48
CA ARG A 81 1.04 2.00 -11.03
C ARG A 81 0.25 0.69 -11.04
N GLN A 82 -0.43 0.38 -9.96
CA GLN A 82 -1.37 -0.75 -9.88
C GLN A 82 -2.68 -0.30 -9.22
N ASN A 83 -3.79 -0.92 -9.62
CA ASN A 83 -5.10 -0.65 -9.02
C ASN A 83 -5.33 -1.55 -7.81
N ALA A 84 -5.81 -0.96 -6.72
CA ALA A 84 -6.25 -1.67 -5.53
C ALA A 84 -7.76 -1.48 -5.37
N HIS A 85 -8.51 -2.58 -5.27
CA HIS A 85 -9.89 -2.53 -4.82
C HIS A 85 -9.91 -2.87 -3.34
N ILE A 86 -10.29 -1.91 -2.51
CA ILE A 86 -10.40 -2.06 -1.06
C ILE A 86 -11.83 -2.42 -0.69
N ASN A 87 -11.99 -3.48 0.08
CA ASN A 87 -13.28 -3.93 0.60
C ASN A 87 -13.15 -4.30 2.09
N ASP A 88 -14.28 -4.38 2.79
CA ASP A 88 -14.32 -4.60 4.24
C ASP A 88 -13.93 -6.04 4.64
N SER A 89 -14.03 -6.98 3.69
CA SER A 89 -13.89 -8.41 3.97
C SER A 89 -12.54 -9.02 3.57
N SER A 90 -11.68 -8.32 2.82
CA SER A 90 -10.40 -8.85 2.36
C SER A 90 -9.29 -7.82 2.38
N GLN A 91 -8.07 -8.28 2.65
CA GLN A 91 -6.87 -7.46 2.47
C GLN A 91 -6.46 -7.47 1.00
N SER A 92 -6.35 -6.28 0.42
CA SER A 92 -5.82 -6.05 -0.91
C SER A 92 -4.30 -6.08 -0.84
N ARG A 93 -3.70 -6.98 -1.61
CA ARG A 93 -2.24 -7.15 -1.66
C ARG A 93 -1.74 -6.77 -3.04
N LEU A 94 -0.77 -5.86 -3.07
CA LEU A 94 -0.07 -5.46 -4.29
C LEU A 94 1.41 -5.76 -4.11
N GLU A 95 2.00 -6.33 -5.14
CA GLU A 95 3.42 -6.71 -5.16
C GLU A 95 4.05 -6.01 -6.35
N PHE A 96 5.09 -5.23 -6.08
CA PHE A 96 5.81 -4.45 -7.07
C PHE A 96 7.21 -5.03 -7.20
N TYR A 97 7.55 -5.37 -8.44
CA TYR A 97 8.81 -5.99 -8.79
C TYR A 97 9.53 -5.16 -9.86
N TRP A 98 10.81 -4.88 -9.61
CA TRP A 98 11.70 -4.20 -10.55
C TRP A 98 12.74 -5.15 -11.12
N ARG A 99 13.27 -4.85 -12.31
CA ARG A 99 14.28 -5.63 -13.02
C ARG A 99 15.54 -4.81 -13.24
#